data_AF-A0A936MNX7-F1
#
_entry.id   AF-A0A936MNX7-F1
#
_cell.length_a   1.000
_cell.length_b   1.000
_cell.length_c   1.000
_cell.angle_alpha   90.00
_cell.angle_beta   90.00
_cell.angle_gamma   90.00
#
_symmetry.space_group_name_H-M   'P 1'
#
loop_
_entity.id
_entity.type
_entity.pdbx_description
1 polymer ?
#
loop_
_entity_poly.entity_id
_entity_poly.type
_entity_poly.pdbx_seq_one_letter_code
_entity_poly.pdbx_strand_id
1 'polypeptide(L)'
;MRPTAGVRYAVERSGEEGSVVTYRGFAHLPDADIPLVVRVEHDDADGKTTVVANVEDAAHVADGPGLERAAAALVKAAARASRDAGRALPRRIVRWRGP
;
A
#
# COMPACT_ATOMS: atom_id res chain seq x y z
N MET A 1 -15.69 9.52 -15.19
CA MET A 1 -15.76 8.24 -14.46
C MET A 1 -14.57 8.21 -13.49
N ARG A 2 -14.78 8.28 -12.17
CA ARG A 2 -13.66 8.22 -11.18
C ARG A 2 -13.54 6.79 -10.66
N PRO A 3 -12.51 6.01 -11.02
CA PRO A 3 -12.44 4.57 -10.69
C PRO A 3 -12.11 4.25 -9.22
N THR A 4 -12.08 5.23 -8.30
CA THR A 4 -11.51 5.05 -6.95
C THR A 4 -12.49 5.28 -5.80
N ALA A 5 -13.74 5.66 -6.07
CA ALA A 5 -14.79 5.72 -5.05
C ALA A 5 -15.24 4.29 -4.68
N GLY A 6 -15.24 3.95 -3.39
CA GLY A 6 -15.67 2.63 -2.91
C GLY A 6 -14.58 1.55 -2.84
N VAL A 7 -13.33 1.87 -3.18
CA VAL A 7 -12.22 0.90 -3.09
C VAL A 7 -11.81 0.67 -1.64
N ARG A 8 -11.73 -0.60 -1.23
CA ARG A 8 -11.19 -0.99 0.08
C ARG A 8 -9.81 -1.61 -0.10
N TYR A 9 -8.81 -1.04 0.58
CA TYR A 9 -7.47 -1.59 0.59
C TYR A 9 -7.27 -2.40 1.85
N ALA A 10 -6.75 -3.62 1.71
CA ALA A 10 -6.33 -4.46 2.82
C ALA A 10 -4.99 -5.09 2.47
N VAL A 11 -3.94 -4.73 3.20
CA VAL A 11 -2.60 -5.30 3.02
C VAL A 11 -2.01 -5.70 4.36
N GLU A 12 -1.27 -6.81 4.35
CA GLU A 12 -0.62 -7.40 5.51
C GLU A 12 0.87 -7.53 5.24
N ARG A 13 1.70 -7.36 6.28
CA ARG A 13 3.14 -7.56 6.17
C ARG A 13 3.40 -9.03 5.87
N SER A 14 3.98 -9.30 4.72
CA SER A 14 4.33 -10.65 4.27
C SER A 14 5.80 -11.00 4.48
N GLY A 15 6.67 -9.99 4.68
CA GLY A 15 8.10 -10.22 4.88
C GLY A 15 8.86 -8.94 5.19
N GLU A 16 10.06 -9.12 5.71
CA GLU A 16 11.01 -8.07 6.07
C GLU A 16 12.41 -8.60 5.75
N GLU A 17 13.16 -7.87 4.92
CA GLU A 17 14.50 -8.21 4.48
C GLU A 17 15.37 -6.95 4.57
N GLY A 18 16.28 -6.91 5.54
CA GLY A 18 17.05 -5.71 5.84
C GLY A 18 16.14 -4.52 6.17
N SER A 19 16.30 -3.41 5.44
CA SER A 19 15.48 -2.21 5.57
C SER A 19 14.21 -2.21 4.72
N VAL A 20 13.92 -3.32 4.03
CA VAL A 20 12.78 -3.47 3.12
C VAL A 20 11.69 -4.29 3.78
N VAL A 21 10.50 -3.69 3.95
CA VAL A 21 9.29 -4.37 4.39
C VAL A 21 8.35 -4.55 3.23
N THR A 22 7.86 -5.78 3.03
CA THR A 22 6.88 -6.12 1.99
C THR A 22 5.50 -6.33 2.60
N TYR A 23 4.52 -5.66 2.02
CA TYR A 23 3.10 -5.87 2.26
C TYR A 23 2.46 -6.53 1.04
N ARG A 24 1.56 -7.47 1.29
CA ARG A 24 0.74 -8.12 0.26
C ARG A 24 -0.73 -8.07 0.65
N GLY A 25 -1.62 -8.03 -0.33
CA GLY A 25 -3.06 -8.05 -0.10
C GLY A 25 -3.83 -7.63 -1.32
N PHE A 26 -4.92 -6.88 -1.14
CA PHE A 26 -5.87 -6.59 -2.21
C PHE A 26 -6.37 -5.15 -2.19
N ALA A 27 -6.68 -4.63 -3.38
CA ALA A 27 -7.67 -3.58 -3.59
C ALA A 27 -8.99 -4.25 -3.97
N HIS A 28 -9.98 -4.15 -3.09
CA HIS A 28 -11.34 -4.64 -3.33
C HIS A 28 -12.14 -3.54 -4.04
N LEU A 29 -12.45 -3.77 -5.31
CA LEU A 29 -13.41 -3.01 -6.10
C LEU A 29 -14.80 -3.66 -5.99
N PRO A 30 -15.89 -2.97 -6.40
CA PRO A 30 -17.23 -3.56 -6.39
C PRO A 30 -17.34 -4.88 -7.16
N ASP A 31 -16.60 -5.00 -8.26
CA ASP A 31 -16.74 -6.11 -9.20
C ASP A 31 -15.53 -7.08 -9.19
N ALA A 32 -14.44 -6.76 -8.48
CA ALA A 32 -13.21 -7.55 -8.49
C ALA A 32 -12.30 -7.28 -7.30
N ASP A 33 -11.53 -8.30 -6.92
CA ASP A 33 -10.42 -8.20 -6.00
C ASP A 33 -9.10 -8.20 -6.78
N ILE A 34 -8.31 -7.15 -6.60
CA ILE A 34 -7.07 -6.93 -7.34
C ILE A 34 -5.87 -7.13 -6.40
N PRO A 35 -5.02 -8.14 -6.63
CA PRO A 35 -3.85 -8.37 -5.79
C PRO A 35 -2.85 -7.21 -5.84
N LEU A 36 -2.24 -6.92 -4.69
CA LEU A 36 -1.30 -5.83 -4.48
C LEU A 36 -0.04 -6.33 -3.77
N VAL A 37 1.10 -5.80 -4.20
CA VAL A 37 2.37 -5.91 -3.50
C VAL A 37 2.93 -4.51 -3.27
N VAL A 38 3.18 -4.15 -2.01
CA VAL A 38 3.75 -2.86 -1.63
C VAL A 38 5.06 -3.07 -0.90
N ARG A 39 6.14 -2.48 -1.40
CA ARG A 39 7.46 -2.49 -0.79
C ARG A 39 7.73 -1.14 -0.14
N VAL A 40 8.16 -1.18 1.12
CA VAL A 40 8.56 -0.02 1.90
C VAL A 40 10.04 -0.17 2.17
N GLU A 41 10.84 0.76 1.69
CA GLU A 41 12.27 0.84 1.99
C GLU A 41 12.51 2.04 2.90
N HIS A 42 13.15 1.76 4.03
CA HIS A 42 13.62 2.81 4.93
C HIS A 42 15.09 3.07 4.68
N ASP A 43 15.43 4.33 4.44
CA ASP A 43 16.81 4.78 4.47
C ASP A 43 17.08 5.41 5.84
N ASP A 44 17.81 4.69 6.69
CA ASP A 44 18.18 5.13 8.04
C ASP A 44 19.15 6.33 8.01
N ALA A 45 19.90 6.53 6.92
CA ALA A 45 20.91 7.59 6.83
C ALA A 45 20.25 8.96 6.60
N ASP A 46 19.26 9.03 5.71
CA ASP A 46 18.60 10.28 5.32
C ASP A 46 17.17 10.42 5.90
N GLY A 47 16.69 9.40 6.62
CA GLY A 47 15.33 9.33 7.16
C GLY A 47 14.24 9.28 6.09
N LYS A 48 14.61 8.99 4.85
CA LYS A 48 13.70 8.95 3.70
C LYS A 48 12.97 7.60 3.67
N THR A 49 11.67 7.64 3.43
CA THR A 49 10.87 6.42 3.21
C THR A 49 10.42 6.37 1.76
N THR A 50 10.90 5.36 1.03
CA THR A 50 10.49 5.05 -0.33
C THR A 50 9.40 3.98 -0.29
N VAL A 51 8.31 4.20 -1.00
CA VAL A 51 7.20 3.24 -1.08
C VAL A 51 6.85 3.01 -2.53
N VAL A 52 6.92 1.76 -2.95
CA VAL A 52 6.57 1.31 -4.30
C VAL A 52 5.45 0.29 -4.18
N ALA A 53 4.33 0.54 -4.86
CA ALA A 53 3.23 -0.39 -4.95
C ALA A 53 3.12 -0.91 -6.38
N ASN A 54 2.83 -2.19 -6.53
CA ASN A 54 2.56 -2.84 -7.79
C ASN A 54 1.22 -3.58 -7.68
N VAL A 55 0.38 -3.40 -8.69
CA VAL A 55 -0.83 -4.20 -8.90
C VAL A 55 -0.44 -5.40 -9.75
N GLU A 56 -0.84 -6.61 -9.33
CA GLU A 56 -0.73 -7.76 -10.22
C GLU A 56 -1.69 -7.58 -11.40
N ASP A 57 -1.18 -7.83 -12.60
CA ASP A 57 -1.92 -7.68 -13.85
C ASP A 57 -2.50 -6.27 -14.10
N ALA A 58 -1.74 -5.23 -13.72
CA ALA A 58 -2.13 -3.82 -13.83
C ALA A 58 -2.63 -3.39 -15.23
N ALA A 59 -2.23 -4.10 -16.30
CA ALA A 59 -2.66 -3.83 -17.68
C ALA A 59 -4.14 -4.16 -17.93
N HIS A 60 -4.73 -5.09 -17.19
CA HIS A 60 -6.13 -5.50 -17.34
C HIS A 60 -7.07 -4.80 -16.36
N VAL A 61 -6.53 -3.98 -15.45
CA VAL A 61 -7.31 -3.20 -14.50
C VAL A 61 -7.50 -1.79 -15.03
N ALA A 62 -8.76 -1.37 -15.17
CA ALA A 62 -9.13 -0.08 -15.78
C ALA A 62 -8.48 1.18 -15.14
N ASP A 63 -7.91 1.06 -13.93
CA ASP A 63 -7.08 2.10 -13.29
C ASP A 63 -5.95 1.51 -12.41
N GLY A 64 -5.19 0.55 -12.93
CA GLY A 64 -4.03 -0.04 -12.23
C GLY A 64 -3.08 1.02 -11.63
N PRO A 65 -2.60 2.01 -12.38
CA PRO A 65 -1.73 3.07 -11.86
C PRO A 65 -2.38 3.97 -10.80
N GLY A 66 -3.70 4.16 -10.84
CA GLY A 66 -4.43 4.87 -9.78
C GLY A 66 -4.45 4.07 -8.48
N LEU A 67 -4.70 2.76 -8.57
CA LEU A 67 -4.69 1.84 -7.43
C LEU A 67 -3.31 1.75 -6.78
N GLU A 68 -2.24 1.65 -7.57
CA GLU A 68 -0.86 1.62 -7.09
C GLU A 68 -0.51 2.90 -6.32
N ARG A 69 -0.78 4.07 -6.90
CA ARG A 69 -0.51 5.36 -6.23
C ARG A 69 -1.28 5.49 -4.92
N ALA A 70 -2.54 5.06 -4.90
CA ALA A 70 -3.37 5.08 -3.70
C ALA A 70 -2.86 4.12 -2.62
N ALA A 71 -2.46 2.90 -2.99
CA ALA A 71 -1.87 1.91 -2.09
C ALA A 71 -0.52 2.39 -1.52
N ALA A 72 0.36 2.94 -2.38
CA ALA A 72 1.63 3.50 -1.95
C ALA A 72 1.44 4.66 -0.97
N ALA A 73 0.50 5.58 -1.25
CA ALA A 73 0.20 6.70 -0.35
C ALA A 73 -0.36 6.24 0.99
N LEU A 74 -1.22 5.20 0.99
CA LEU A 74 -1.76 4.60 2.20
C LEU A 74 -0.65 4.03 3.10
N VAL A 75 0.20 3.17 2.52
CA VAL A 75 1.27 2.51 3.27
C VAL A 75 2.31 3.51 3.73
N LYS A 76 2.64 4.52 2.90
CA LYS A 76 3.52 5.62 3.29
C LYS A 76 2.99 6.41 4.48
N ALA A 77 1.69 6.72 4.50
CA ALA A 77 1.07 7.42 5.62
C ALA A 77 1.09 6.59 6.91
N ALA A 78 0.80 5.29 6.82
CA ALA A 78 0.86 4.37 7.96
C ALA A 78 2.29 4.20 8.50
N ALA A 79 3.28 4.13 7.59
CA ALA A 79 4.68 4.04 7.94
C ALA A 79 5.15 5.30 8.67
N ARG A 80 4.82 6.49 8.14
CA ARG A 80 5.13 7.76 8.79
C ARG A 80 4.48 7.86 10.17
N ALA A 81 3.19 7.54 10.30
CA ALA A 81 2.50 7.59 11.58
C ALA A 81 3.13 6.65 12.64
N SER A 82 3.62 5.48 12.22
CA SER A 82 4.30 4.54 13.12
C SER A 82 5.65 5.09 13.58
N ARG A 83 6.43 5.67 12.65
CA ARG A 83 7.70 6.33 12.96
C ARG A 83 7.51 7.52 13.90
N ASP A 84 6.55 8.39 13.62
CA ASP A 84 6.24 9.57 14.45
C ASP A 84 5.82 9.15 15.87
N ALA A 85 5.23 7.96 16.02
CA ALA A 85 4.86 7.37 17.31
C ALA A 85 5.98 6.55 17.98
N GLY A 86 7.17 6.43 17.36
CA GLY A 86 8.26 5.59 17.85
C GLY A 86 7.93 4.09 17.88
N ARG A 87 7.02 3.64 17.00
CA ARG A 87 6.56 2.25 16.93
C ARG A 87 7.09 1.54 15.69
N ALA A 88 7.20 0.22 15.80
CA ALA A 88 7.39 -0.62 14.63
C ALA A 88 6.28 -0.39 13.61
N LEU A 89 6.60 -0.60 12.34
CA LEU A 89 5.63 -0.53 11.26
C LEU A 89 4.42 -1.44 11.54
N PRO A 90 3.22 -1.17 11.01
CA PRO A 90 2.04 -1.98 11.29
C PRO A 90 2.16 -3.39 10.69
N ARG A 91 1.53 -4.38 11.33
CA ARG A 91 1.42 -5.74 10.75
C ARG A 91 0.34 -5.82 9.65
N ARG A 92 -0.69 -4.98 9.76
CA ARG A 92 -1.84 -4.93 8.84
C ARG A 92 -2.29 -3.50 8.66
N ILE A 93 -2.64 -3.14 7.43
CA ILE A 93 -3.13 -1.81 7.05
C ILE A 93 -4.42 -2.02 6.26
N VAL A 94 -5.53 -1.49 6.79
CA VAL A 94 -6.84 -1.52 6.12
C VAL A 94 -7.36 -0.09 6.03
N ARG A 95 -7.83 0.30 4.85
CA ARG A 95 -8.50 1.61 4.69
C ARG A 95 -9.59 1.58 3.65
N TRP A 96 -10.67 2.26 3.99
CA TRP A 96 -11.82 2.45 3.13
C TRP A 96 -11.73 3.86 2.55
N ARG A 97 -11.78 3.98 1.22
CA ARG A 97 -12.02 5.26 0.57
C ARG A 97 -13.54 5.42 0.48
N GLY A 98 -14.08 6.44 1.16
CA GLY A 98 -15.50 6.76 1.12
C GLY A 98 -15.99 7.15 -0.30
N PRO A 99 -17.31 7.27 -0.49
CA PRO A 99 -17.91 7.69 -1.76
C PRO A 99 -17.47 9.09 -2.19
#